data_AF-A0A356TLJ1-F1
#
_entry.id   AF-A0A356TLJ1-F1
#
_cell.length_a   1.000
_cell.length_b   1.000
_cell.length_c   1.000
_cell.angle_alpha   90.00
_cell.angle_beta   90.00
_cell.angle_gamma   90.00
#
_symmetry.space_group_name_H-M   'P 1'
#
loop_
_entity.id
_entity.type
_entity.pdbx_description
1 polymer ?
#
loop_
_entity_poly.entity_id
_entity_poly.type
_entity_poly.pdbx_seq_one_letter_code
_entity_poly.pdbx_strand_id
1 'polypeptide(L)'
;MSDEQEALEGGSYEVLRERLAKQAEVLAEKAGRLNERRQDVFGGSELAIAGTTRVRTENNCVPRDIVQVGGRLLFGFNVVLHLREPTAADVFSVHALSESADGFELDHGDAPGLLDHPDFLRELEELYRYYKKARLIQLRMTETGYLLAIFQIGETVEDVRVFHWSVAPDGLIAYLGNRGERHHVFPPSHDFAWTAITRDDHVAGRYPHVNV
;
A
#
# COMPACT_ATOMS: atom_id res chain seq x y z
N MET A 1 48.48 -43.53 -15.14
CA MET A 1 47.60 -42.96 -16.18
C MET A 1 46.31 -42.36 -15.61
N SER A 2 45.94 -42.57 -14.33
CA SER A 2 44.77 -41.91 -13.70
C SER A 2 45.11 -40.52 -13.14
N ASP A 3 46.28 -40.38 -12.50
CA ASP A 3 46.66 -39.14 -11.78
C ASP A 3 46.98 -37.94 -12.69
N GLU A 4 47.31 -38.17 -13.96
CA GLU A 4 47.61 -37.11 -14.92
C GLU A 4 46.34 -36.48 -15.50
N GLN A 5 45.22 -37.22 -15.52
CA GLN A 5 43.91 -36.72 -15.96
C GLN A 5 43.22 -35.87 -14.89
N GLU A 6 43.35 -36.20 -13.59
CA GLU A 6 42.82 -35.38 -12.49
C GLU A 6 43.51 -34.00 -12.38
N ALA A 7 44.82 -33.93 -12.66
CA ALA A 7 45.57 -32.66 -12.67
C ALA A 7 45.19 -31.75 -13.86
N LEU A 8 44.81 -32.34 -15.00
CA LEU A 8 44.38 -31.62 -16.21
C LEU A 8 42.91 -31.16 -16.12
N GLU A 9 42.04 -31.89 -15.42
CA GLU A 9 40.64 -31.50 -15.18
C GLU A 9 40.51 -30.35 -14.17
N GLY A 10 41.33 -30.32 -13.11
CA GLY A 10 41.38 -29.21 -12.14
C GLY A 10 41.75 -27.87 -12.77
N GLY A 11 42.73 -27.86 -13.69
CA GLY A 11 43.19 -26.63 -14.36
C GLY A 11 42.18 -26.06 -15.37
N SER A 12 41.40 -26.90 -16.06
CA SER A 12 40.40 -26.43 -17.02
C SER A 12 39.19 -25.78 -16.33
N TYR A 13 38.72 -26.39 -15.24
CA TYR A 13 37.63 -25.84 -14.43
C TYR A 13 38.04 -24.52 -13.77
N GLU A 14 39.22 -24.44 -13.17
CA GLU A 14 39.73 -23.21 -12.54
C GLU A 14 39.86 -22.06 -13.55
N VAL A 15 40.40 -22.34 -14.75
CA VAL A 15 40.52 -21.33 -15.81
C VAL A 15 39.15 -20.85 -16.31
N LEU A 16 38.18 -21.75 -16.46
CA LEU A 16 36.80 -21.36 -16.82
C LEU A 16 36.14 -20.54 -15.71
N ARG A 17 36.35 -20.89 -14.45
CA ARG A 17 35.84 -20.17 -13.28
C ARG A 17 36.43 -18.76 -13.19
N GLU A 18 37.73 -18.59 -13.37
CA GLU A 18 38.37 -17.27 -13.39
C GLU A 18 37.86 -16.39 -14.54
N ARG A 19 37.66 -16.98 -15.73
CA ARG A 19 37.08 -16.25 -16.87
C ARG A 19 35.66 -15.80 -16.60
N LEU A 20 34.82 -16.66 -16.02
CA LEU A 20 33.45 -16.30 -15.63
C LEU A 20 33.42 -15.22 -14.56
N ALA A 21 34.30 -15.30 -13.55
CA ALA A 21 34.43 -14.26 -12.52
C ALA A 21 34.79 -12.90 -13.14
N LYS A 22 35.77 -12.88 -14.06
CA LYS A 22 36.17 -11.66 -14.76
C LYS A 22 35.06 -11.07 -15.64
N GLN A 23 34.26 -11.92 -16.29
CA GLN A 23 33.09 -11.47 -17.05
C GLN A 23 31.98 -10.93 -16.14
N ALA A 24 31.78 -11.54 -14.96
CA ALA A 24 30.83 -11.06 -13.97
C ALA A 24 31.23 -9.68 -13.44
N GLU A 25 32.52 -9.45 -13.16
CA GLU A 25 33.04 -8.13 -12.76
C GLU A 25 32.78 -7.07 -13.83
N VAL A 26 33.11 -7.37 -15.09
CA VAL A 26 32.87 -6.44 -16.21
C VAL A 26 31.38 -6.14 -16.38
N LEU A 27 30.51 -7.14 -16.21
CA LEU A 27 29.07 -6.95 -16.28
C LEU A 27 28.57 -6.09 -15.11
N ALA A 28 29.05 -6.34 -13.90
CA ALA A 28 28.70 -5.57 -12.71
C ALA A 28 29.09 -4.10 -12.86
N GLU A 29 30.30 -3.81 -13.37
CA GLU A 29 30.75 -2.45 -13.65
C GLU A 29 29.83 -1.75 -14.66
N LYS A 30 29.51 -2.42 -15.78
CA LYS A 30 28.62 -1.86 -16.82
C LYS A 30 27.21 -1.62 -16.30
N ALA A 31 26.67 -2.55 -15.51
CA ALA A 31 25.36 -2.42 -14.89
C ALA A 31 25.33 -1.26 -13.88
N GLY A 32 26.39 -1.11 -13.07
CA GLY A 32 26.56 0.01 -12.14
C GLY A 32 26.56 1.35 -12.86
N ARG A 33 27.41 1.52 -13.89
CA ARG A 33 27.48 2.75 -14.70
C ARG A 33 26.16 3.06 -15.41
N LEU A 34 25.42 2.04 -15.84
CA LEU A 34 24.08 2.23 -16.41
C LEU A 34 23.09 2.74 -15.36
N ASN A 35 23.12 2.19 -14.13
CA ASN A 35 22.26 2.65 -13.05
C ASN A 35 22.61 4.08 -12.59
N GLU A 36 23.89 4.45 -12.52
CA GLU A 36 24.32 5.83 -12.24
C GLU A 36 23.73 6.79 -13.27
N ARG A 37 23.92 6.50 -14.57
CA ARG A 37 23.33 7.32 -15.65
C ARG A 37 21.80 7.36 -15.58
N ARG A 38 21.15 6.27 -15.17
CA ARG A 38 19.70 6.23 -14.95
C ARG A 38 19.31 7.19 -13.82
N GLN A 39 20.03 7.17 -12.70
CA GLN A 39 19.78 8.08 -11.58
C GLN A 39 20.05 9.55 -11.97
N ASP A 40 21.09 9.84 -12.75
CA ASP A 40 21.37 11.21 -13.23
C ASP A 40 20.28 11.74 -14.17
N VAL A 41 19.78 10.90 -15.09
CA VAL A 41 18.79 11.31 -16.11
C VAL A 41 17.37 11.38 -15.55
N PHE A 42 16.97 10.37 -14.79
CA PHE A 42 15.60 10.25 -14.29
C PHE A 42 15.43 10.78 -12.86
N GLY A 43 16.53 11.13 -12.19
CA GLY A 43 16.56 11.32 -10.75
C GLY A 43 16.51 9.98 -10.01
N GLY A 44 16.94 9.99 -8.76
CA GLY A 44 16.73 8.92 -7.81
C GLY A 44 16.48 9.52 -6.44
N SER A 45 15.25 9.37 -5.93
CA SER A 45 15.02 9.57 -4.50
C SER A 45 15.36 8.26 -3.82
N GLU A 46 16.52 8.20 -3.16
CA GLU A 46 16.77 7.10 -2.24
C GLU A 46 15.80 7.23 -1.07
N LEU A 47 14.90 6.25 -0.93
CA LEU A 47 14.04 6.14 0.22
C LEU A 47 14.85 5.55 1.37
N ALA A 48 15.49 6.43 2.15
CA ALA A 48 16.08 6.05 3.42
C ALA A 48 15.03 6.13 4.53
N ILE A 49 15.11 5.21 5.49
CA ILE A 49 14.28 5.29 6.70
C ILE A 49 14.73 6.52 7.50
N ALA A 50 13.89 7.56 7.53
CA ALA A 50 14.17 8.77 8.31
C ALA A 50 14.13 8.49 9.82
N GLY A 51 13.31 7.53 10.26
CA GLY A 51 13.28 7.06 11.63
C GLY A 51 12.22 5.98 11.84
N THR A 52 12.17 5.45 13.06
CA THR A 52 11.18 4.45 13.49
C THR A 52 10.50 4.92 14.74
N THR A 53 9.19 4.73 14.82
CA THR A 53 8.40 5.03 16.02
C THR A 53 7.34 3.96 16.23
N ARG A 54 6.69 3.96 17.39
CA ARG A 54 5.73 2.92 17.78
C ARG A 54 4.41 3.55 18.18
N VAL A 55 3.35 3.18 17.46
CA VAL A 55 1.97 3.47 17.86
C VAL A 55 1.57 2.52 18.98
N ARG A 56 1.03 3.07 20.08
CA ARG A 56 0.40 2.29 21.15
C ARG A 56 -1.11 2.34 20.97
N THR A 57 -1.76 1.18 21.06
CA THR A 57 -3.22 1.06 21.05
C THR A 57 -3.67 0.52 22.41
N GLU A 58 -4.84 0.95 22.88
CA GLU A 58 -5.38 0.52 24.18
C GLU A 58 -5.76 -0.97 24.17
N ASN A 59 -6.32 -1.43 23.05
CA ASN A 59 -6.78 -2.81 22.87
C ASN A 59 -5.83 -3.60 21.97
N ASN A 60 -5.87 -4.93 22.11
CA ASN A 60 -5.27 -5.84 21.13
C ASN A 60 -6.01 -5.67 19.79
N CYS A 61 -5.28 -5.25 18.76
CA CYS A 61 -5.84 -4.93 17.47
C CYS A 61 -4.96 -5.47 16.34
N VAL A 62 -5.56 -5.62 15.17
CA VAL A 62 -4.84 -5.86 13.93
C VAL A 62 -4.71 -4.53 13.21
N PRO A 63 -3.49 -3.98 13.07
CA PRO A 63 -3.28 -2.74 12.34
C PRO A 63 -3.69 -2.93 10.89
N ARG A 64 -4.40 -1.96 10.32
CA ARG A 64 -4.92 -2.07 8.96
C ARG A 64 -4.29 -1.09 8.00
N ASP A 65 -4.32 0.19 8.34
CA ASP A 65 -3.84 1.23 7.43
C ASP A 65 -3.51 2.52 8.17
N ILE A 66 -2.74 3.39 7.53
CA ILE A 66 -2.37 4.71 8.05
C ILE A 66 -2.38 5.75 6.94
N VAL A 67 -2.91 6.94 7.23
CA VAL A 67 -2.95 8.04 6.26
C VAL A 67 -2.73 9.38 6.96
N GLN A 68 -2.09 10.31 6.27
CA GLN A 68 -1.99 11.69 6.74
C GLN A 68 -3.22 12.48 6.29
N VAL A 69 -3.89 13.17 7.23
CA VAL A 69 -5.07 13.99 6.97
C VAL A 69 -5.01 15.26 7.84
N GLY A 70 -5.14 16.43 7.23
CA GLY A 70 -5.15 17.71 7.96
C GLY A 70 -3.93 17.92 8.86
N GLY A 71 -2.74 17.46 8.45
CA GLY A 71 -1.51 17.54 9.25
C GLY A 71 -1.43 16.54 10.42
N ARG A 72 -2.41 15.65 10.58
CA ARG A 72 -2.42 14.56 11.56
C ARG A 72 -2.25 13.20 10.87
N LEU A 73 -1.83 12.20 11.64
CA LEU A 73 -1.83 10.81 11.19
C LEU A 73 -3.09 10.12 11.71
N LEU A 74 -3.94 9.68 10.80
CA LEU A 74 -5.05 8.80 11.10
C LEU A 74 -4.59 7.35 10.94
N PHE A 75 -4.62 6.61 12.04
CA PHE A 75 -4.31 5.19 12.07
C PHE A 75 -5.58 4.37 12.26
N GLY A 76 -5.79 3.40 11.38
CA GLY A 76 -6.94 2.52 11.36
C GLY A 76 -6.56 1.08 11.70
N PHE A 77 -7.36 0.44 12.52
CA PHE A 77 -7.14 -0.93 12.99
C PHE A 77 -8.46 -1.66 13.22
N ASN A 78 -8.39 -2.99 13.30
CA ASN A 78 -9.54 -3.83 13.59
C ASN A 78 -9.38 -4.47 14.97
N VAL A 79 -10.41 -4.37 15.81
CA VAL A 79 -10.45 -4.98 17.14
C VAL A 79 -11.50 -6.09 17.15
N VAL A 80 -11.21 -7.18 17.86
CA VAL A 80 -12.20 -8.23 18.14
C VAL A 80 -12.76 -8.00 19.53
N LEU A 81 -13.95 -7.40 19.61
CA LEU A 81 -14.69 -7.20 20.87
C LEU A 81 -15.78 -8.26 21.00
N HIS A 82 -15.86 -8.91 22.17
CA HIS A 82 -16.83 -9.98 22.42
C HIS A 82 -18.09 -9.50 23.18
N LEU A 83 -18.01 -8.36 23.86
CA LEU A 83 -19.05 -7.90 24.80
C LEU A 83 -19.88 -6.71 24.29
N ARG A 84 -19.41 -6.01 23.25
CA ARG A 84 -20.06 -4.85 22.65
C ARG A 84 -19.57 -4.65 21.23
N GLU A 85 -20.31 -3.86 20.46
CA GLU A 85 -19.85 -3.41 19.14
C GLU A 85 -18.68 -2.41 19.27
N PRO A 86 -17.78 -2.35 18.27
CA PRO A 86 -16.73 -1.35 18.19
C PRO A 86 -17.29 0.07 18.07
N THR A 87 -16.61 1.03 18.70
CA THR A 87 -16.82 2.46 18.53
C THR A 87 -15.74 3.07 17.63
N ALA A 88 -15.87 4.36 17.26
CA ALA A 88 -14.85 5.04 16.47
C ALA A 88 -13.44 4.97 17.11
N ALA A 89 -13.33 5.09 18.43
CA ALA A 89 -12.07 4.99 19.15
C ALA A 89 -11.48 3.56 19.16
N ASP A 90 -12.30 2.53 18.94
CA ASP A 90 -11.85 1.13 18.82
C ASP A 90 -11.37 0.78 17.40
N VAL A 91 -11.54 1.68 16.43
CA VAL A 91 -11.23 1.43 15.01
C VAL A 91 -10.23 2.45 14.47
N PHE A 92 -10.22 3.65 15.03
CA PHE A 92 -9.40 4.76 14.62
C PHE A 92 -8.67 5.38 15.79
N SER A 93 -7.45 5.84 15.54
CA SER A 93 -6.70 6.70 16.44
C SER A 93 -6.02 7.80 15.65
N VAL A 94 -6.03 9.01 16.18
CA VAL A 94 -5.39 10.17 15.57
C VAL A 94 -4.13 10.49 16.36
N HIS A 95 -3.05 10.74 15.62
CA HIS A 95 -1.74 11.02 16.20
C HIS A 95 -1.15 12.29 15.61
N ALA A 96 -0.45 13.04 16.45
CA ALA A 96 0.45 14.10 16.05
C ALA A 96 1.85 13.51 15.87
N LEU A 97 2.44 13.69 14.70
CA LEU A 97 3.84 13.36 14.46
C LEU A 97 4.70 14.56 14.81
N SER A 98 5.63 14.37 15.74
CA SER A 98 6.64 15.36 16.10
C SER A 98 8.04 14.77 15.87
N GLU A 99 8.99 15.66 15.56
CA GLU A 99 10.40 15.30 15.44
C GLU A 99 11.14 15.85 16.67
N SER A 100 11.83 14.96 17.38
CA SER A 100 12.66 15.26 18.54
C SER A 100 14.13 14.92 18.24
N ALA A 101 15.04 15.28 19.14
CA ALA A 101 16.47 14.99 18.98
C ALA A 101 16.77 13.47 18.95
N ASP A 102 15.88 12.66 19.54
CA ASP A 102 16.02 11.21 19.65
C ASP A 102 15.23 10.44 18.56
N GLY A 103 14.53 11.16 17.65
CA GLY A 103 13.80 10.57 16.52
C GLY A 103 12.38 11.11 16.36
N PHE A 104 11.47 10.27 15.87
CA PHE A 104 10.06 10.64 15.68
C PHE A 104 9.19 10.14 16.84
N GLU A 105 8.34 11.02 17.35
CA GLU A 105 7.38 10.72 18.39
C GLU A 105 5.95 10.83 17.85
N LEU A 106 5.09 9.93 18.35
CA LEU A 106 3.66 9.89 18.03
C LEU A 106 2.87 10.07 19.32
N ASP A 107 2.30 11.26 19.46
CA ASP A 107 1.40 11.58 20.55
C ASP A 107 -0.04 11.46 20.09
N HIS A 108 -0.93 11.08 21.00
CA HIS A 108 -2.37 11.19 20.75
C HIS A 108 -2.70 12.64 20.39
N GLY A 109 -3.41 12.81 19.28
CA GLY A 109 -3.85 14.10 18.78
C GLY A 109 -5.32 14.07 18.42
N ASP A 110 -5.86 15.26 18.19
CA ASP A 110 -7.22 15.43 17.71
C ASP A 110 -7.23 16.04 16.30
N ALA A 111 -8.28 15.69 15.56
CA ALA A 111 -8.61 16.22 14.24
C ALA A 111 -10.11 16.57 14.21
N PRO A 112 -10.48 17.83 14.53
CA PRO A 112 -11.87 18.26 14.52
C PRO A 112 -12.54 18.01 13.17
N GLY A 113 -13.78 17.52 13.19
CA GLY A 113 -14.56 17.17 12.00
C GLY A 113 -14.24 15.80 11.41
N LEU A 114 -13.22 15.09 11.91
CA LEU A 114 -12.84 13.76 11.41
C LEU A 114 -13.63 12.65 12.11
N LEU A 115 -13.40 12.44 13.41
CA LEU A 115 -13.96 11.32 14.17
C LEU A 115 -15.07 11.74 15.16
N ASP A 116 -15.29 13.04 15.33
CA ASP A 116 -16.23 13.64 16.29
C ASP A 116 -17.58 14.03 15.67
N HIS A 117 -17.73 13.90 14.34
CA HIS A 117 -18.97 14.25 13.66
C HIS A 117 -20.12 13.30 14.08
N PRO A 118 -21.27 13.82 14.57
CA PRO A 118 -22.33 12.98 15.13
C PRO A 118 -22.93 11.99 14.11
N ASP A 119 -23.09 12.40 12.85
CA ASP A 119 -23.57 11.48 11.81
C ASP A 119 -22.58 10.37 11.50
N PHE A 120 -21.27 10.65 11.54
CA PHE A 120 -20.26 9.62 11.36
C PHE A 120 -20.34 8.58 12.48
N LEU A 121 -20.42 9.03 13.73
CA LEU A 121 -20.53 8.14 14.89
C LEU A 121 -21.78 7.26 14.81
N ARG A 122 -22.93 7.85 14.48
CA ARG A 122 -24.20 7.13 14.29
C ARG A 122 -24.11 6.11 13.15
N GLU A 123 -23.59 6.51 11.99
CA GLU A 123 -23.50 5.64 10.82
C GLU A 123 -22.48 4.51 10.98
N LEU A 124 -21.40 4.75 11.74
CA LEU A 124 -20.44 3.71 12.11
C LEU A 124 -21.06 2.71 13.10
N GLU A 125 -21.85 3.18 14.07
CA GLU A 125 -22.57 2.29 14.97
C GLU A 125 -23.59 1.43 14.21
N GLU A 126 -24.35 2.04 13.29
CA GLU A 126 -25.26 1.34 12.39
C GLU A 126 -24.54 0.29 11.54
N LEU A 127 -23.36 0.62 11.00
CA LEU A 127 -22.53 -0.32 10.24
C LEU A 127 -22.26 -1.60 11.04
N TYR A 128 -21.73 -1.50 12.26
CA TYR A 128 -21.42 -2.66 13.08
C TYR A 128 -22.67 -3.40 13.57
N ARG A 129 -23.76 -2.65 13.82
CA ARG A 129 -25.05 -3.23 14.21
C ARG A 129 -25.64 -4.14 13.12
N TYR A 130 -25.60 -3.69 11.87
CA TYR A 130 -26.21 -4.41 10.75
C TYR A 130 -25.27 -5.39 10.04
N TYR A 131 -23.96 -5.11 10.03
CA TYR A 131 -22.95 -5.90 9.32
C TYR A 131 -21.93 -6.48 10.29
N LYS A 132 -22.20 -7.67 10.84
CA LYS A 132 -21.34 -8.33 11.84
C LYS A 132 -19.92 -8.65 11.37
N LYS A 133 -19.72 -8.79 10.05
CA LYS A 133 -18.41 -9.01 9.43
C LYS A 133 -17.74 -7.70 9.00
N ALA A 134 -18.31 -6.54 9.36
CA ALA A 134 -17.74 -5.25 9.01
C ALA A 134 -16.31 -5.13 9.54
N ARG A 135 -15.39 -4.83 8.63
CA ARG A 135 -13.98 -4.59 8.98
C ARG A 135 -13.41 -3.51 8.10
N LEU A 136 -12.56 -2.67 8.70
CA LEU A 136 -11.79 -1.70 7.94
C LEU A 136 -10.82 -2.45 7.03
N ILE A 137 -10.78 -2.10 5.75
CA ILE A 137 -9.85 -2.67 4.78
C ILE A 137 -8.86 -1.67 4.20
N GLN A 138 -9.16 -0.37 4.22
CA GLN A 138 -8.23 0.64 3.71
C GLN A 138 -8.60 2.05 4.21
N LEU A 139 -7.59 2.88 4.41
CA LEU A 139 -7.71 4.33 4.50
C LEU A 139 -7.00 4.95 3.30
N ARG A 140 -7.69 5.84 2.59
CA ARG A 140 -7.14 6.38 1.34
C ARG A 140 -7.41 7.86 1.21
N MET A 141 -6.36 8.63 0.93
CA MET A 141 -6.49 9.97 0.41
C MET A 141 -6.60 9.91 -1.12
N THR A 142 -7.61 10.58 -1.67
CA THR A 142 -7.77 10.73 -3.11
C THR A 142 -7.08 12.00 -3.60
N GLU A 143 -6.69 12.03 -4.87
CA GLU A 143 -6.07 13.21 -5.50
C GLU A 143 -6.98 14.45 -5.49
N THR A 144 -8.29 14.23 -5.42
CA THR A 144 -9.31 15.30 -5.39
C THR A 144 -9.56 15.85 -3.98
N GLY A 145 -8.84 15.38 -2.97
CA GLY A 145 -8.93 15.90 -1.60
C GLY A 145 -9.99 15.23 -0.72
N TYR A 146 -10.48 14.04 -1.09
CA TYR A 146 -11.31 13.23 -0.20
C TYR A 146 -10.48 12.22 0.58
N LEU A 147 -10.71 12.17 1.89
CA LEU A 147 -10.34 11.02 2.71
C LEU A 147 -11.44 9.98 2.62
N LEU A 148 -11.08 8.71 2.43
CA LEU A 148 -11.97 7.57 2.39
C LEU A 148 -11.58 6.55 3.46
N ALA A 149 -12.56 6.06 4.23
CA ALA A 149 -12.42 4.89 5.07
C ALA A 149 -13.31 3.77 4.51
N ILE A 150 -12.67 2.73 3.99
CA ILE A 150 -13.34 1.64 3.26
C ILE A 150 -13.52 0.45 4.20
N PHE A 151 -14.79 0.10 4.44
CA PHE A 151 -15.17 -1.08 5.22
C PHE A 151 -15.70 -2.15 4.29
N GLN A 152 -15.19 -3.37 4.42
CA GLN A 152 -15.82 -4.53 3.80
C GLN A 152 -16.99 -4.96 4.68
N ILE A 153 -18.17 -5.12 4.10
CA ILE A 153 -19.41 -5.48 4.80
C ILE A 153 -19.96 -6.86 4.40
N GLY A 154 -19.50 -7.41 3.27
CA GLY A 154 -19.91 -8.70 2.74
C GLY A 154 -18.75 -9.69 2.58
N GLU A 155 -18.98 -10.72 1.76
CA GLU A 155 -17.99 -11.77 1.49
C GLU A 155 -17.09 -11.42 0.31
N THR A 156 -17.58 -10.59 -0.62
CA THR A 156 -16.82 -10.14 -1.78
C THR A 156 -16.01 -8.88 -1.45
N VAL A 157 -15.00 -8.59 -2.27
CA VAL A 157 -14.15 -7.39 -2.08
C VAL A 157 -14.85 -6.12 -2.56
N GLU A 158 -15.90 -6.28 -3.36
CA GLU A 158 -16.77 -5.22 -3.88
C GLU A 158 -17.87 -4.84 -2.90
N ASP A 159 -18.23 -5.72 -1.95
CA ASP A 159 -19.20 -5.45 -0.89
C ASP A 159 -18.60 -4.50 0.16
N VAL A 160 -18.53 -3.22 -0.19
CA VAL A 160 -17.94 -2.18 0.64
C VAL A 160 -18.95 -1.11 1.06
N ARG A 161 -18.70 -0.53 2.24
CA ARG A 161 -19.27 0.74 2.68
C ARG A 161 -18.11 1.74 2.80
N VAL A 162 -18.25 2.91 2.19
CA VAL A 162 -17.17 3.89 2.15
C VAL A 162 -17.59 5.18 2.86
N PHE A 163 -16.99 5.45 4.01
CA PHE A 163 -17.08 6.75 4.67
C PHE A 163 -16.16 7.72 3.97
N HIS A 164 -16.61 8.97 3.79
CA HIS A 164 -15.82 9.98 3.12
C HIS A 164 -15.93 11.35 3.78
N TRP A 165 -14.80 12.06 3.74
CA TRP A 165 -14.65 13.43 4.22
C TRP A 165 -14.03 14.27 3.11
N SER A 166 -14.44 15.53 2.98
CA SER A 166 -13.64 16.51 2.25
C SER A 166 -12.53 17.04 3.14
N VAL A 167 -11.34 17.19 2.58
CA VAL A 167 -10.18 17.77 3.24
C VAL A 167 -9.75 18.98 2.43
N ALA A 168 -9.90 20.16 3.00
CA ALA A 168 -9.51 21.41 2.37
C ALA A 168 -7.98 21.59 2.41
N PRO A 169 -7.39 22.43 1.52
CA PRO A 169 -5.95 22.69 1.50
C PRO A 169 -5.38 23.28 2.79
N ASP A 170 -6.23 23.97 3.58
CA ASP A 170 -5.89 24.52 4.89
C ASP A 170 -5.97 23.47 6.02
N GLY A 171 -6.34 22.23 5.69
CA GLY A 171 -6.46 21.12 6.63
C GLY A 171 -7.82 20.99 7.28
N LEU A 172 -8.82 21.82 6.94
CA LEU A 172 -10.18 21.65 7.45
C LEU A 172 -10.81 20.36 6.92
N ILE A 173 -11.37 19.55 7.83
CA ILE A 173 -11.98 18.26 7.54
C ILE A 173 -13.49 18.39 7.75
N ALA A 174 -14.28 17.92 6.79
CA ALA A 174 -15.74 17.86 6.93
C ALA A 174 -16.26 16.49 6.48
N TYR A 175 -17.05 15.85 7.34
CA TYR A 175 -17.71 14.60 7.03
C TYR A 175 -18.81 14.80 5.98
N LEU A 176 -18.84 13.94 4.96
CA LEU A 176 -19.81 14.03 3.86
C LEU A 176 -20.82 12.88 3.84
N GLY A 177 -20.52 11.76 4.54
CA GLY A 177 -21.41 10.61 4.65
C GLY A 177 -20.73 9.26 4.41
N ASN A 178 -21.54 8.21 4.34
CA ASN A 178 -21.10 6.82 4.18
C ASN A 178 -21.32 6.23 2.76
N ARG A 179 -21.59 7.08 1.76
CA ARG A 179 -21.78 6.69 0.35
C ARG A 179 -20.64 7.19 -0.57
N GLY A 180 -19.41 6.97 -0.12
CA GLY A 180 -18.19 7.40 -0.81
C GLY A 180 -17.72 6.46 -1.91
N GLU A 181 -18.47 5.41 -2.28
CA GLU A 181 -18.03 4.34 -3.20
C GLU A 181 -17.64 4.92 -4.57
N ARG A 182 -18.33 5.97 -5.02
CA ARG A 182 -18.02 6.70 -6.26
C ARG A 182 -16.65 7.40 -6.27
N HIS A 183 -16.09 7.67 -5.09
CA HIS A 183 -14.76 8.27 -4.93
C HIS A 183 -13.68 7.19 -4.78
N HIS A 184 -14.08 5.94 -4.50
CA HIS A 184 -13.19 4.78 -4.44
C HIS A 184 -12.90 4.23 -5.85
N VAL A 185 -12.32 5.07 -6.70
CA VAL A 185 -11.90 4.69 -8.06
C VAL A 185 -10.38 4.59 -8.09
N PHE A 186 -9.88 3.51 -8.68
CA PHE A 186 -8.45 3.35 -8.91
C PHE A 186 -8.07 3.95 -10.26
N PRO A 187 -6.90 4.60 -10.36
CA PRO A 187 -6.39 4.99 -11.66
C PRO A 187 -6.24 3.74 -12.55
N PRO A 188 -6.31 3.89 -13.88
CA PRO A 188 -6.00 2.80 -14.80
C PRO A 188 -4.65 2.18 -14.44
N SER A 189 -4.58 0.85 -14.37
CA SER A 189 -3.32 0.17 -14.06
C SER A 189 -2.30 0.24 -15.20
N HIS A 190 -2.72 0.67 -16.39
CA HIS A 190 -1.90 0.78 -17.59
C HIS A 190 -2.22 2.07 -18.35
N ASP A 191 -1.21 2.59 -19.04
CA ASP A 191 -1.33 3.78 -19.91
C ASP A 191 -1.94 3.44 -21.29
N PHE A 192 -2.44 2.22 -21.47
CA PHE A 192 -3.08 1.75 -22.69
C PHE A 192 -4.42 1.10 -22.37
N ALA A 193 -5.37 1.24 -23.29
CA ALA A 193 -6.64 0.56 -23.18
C ALA A 193 -6.45 -0.93 -23.53
N TRP A 194 -6.94 -1.82 -22.67
CA TRP A 194 -7.06 -3.23 -23.02
C TRP A 194 -8.17 -3.40 -24.05
N THR A 195 -7.84 -3.96 -25.20
CA THR A 195 -8.85 -4.44 -26.15
C THR A 195 -9.30 -5.82 -25.70
N ALA A 196 -10.58 -5.96 -25.36
CA ALA A 196 -11.14 -7.27 -25.05
C ALA A 196 -11.13 -8.14 -26.31
N ILE A 197 -10.47 -9.30 -26.22
CA ILE A 197 -10.47 -10.28 -27.31
C ILE A 197 -11.77 -11.08 -27.28
N THR A 198 -12.30 -11.36 -28.45
CA THR A 198 -13.47 -12.17 -28.71
C THR A 198 -13.05 -13.48 -29.35
N ARG A 199 -14.00 -14.41 -29.52
CA ARG A 199 -13.74 -15.68 -30.20
C ARG A 199 -13.29 -15.48 -31.66
N ASP A 200 -13.68 -14.38 -32.28
CA ASP A 200 -13.37 -14.09 -33.68
C ASP A 200 -11.90 -13.67 -33.87
N ASP A 201 -11.25 -13.17 -32.80
CA ASP A 201 -9.82 -12.80 -32.81
C ASP A 201 -8.89 -14.03 -32.71
N HIS A 202 -9.44 -15.22 -32.46
CA HIS A 202 -8.68 -16.47 -32.33
C HIS A 202 -8.55 -17.18 -33.68
N VAL A 203 -7.34 -17.16 -34.25
CA VAL A 203 -7.02 -17.92 -35.46
C VAL A 203 -6.64 -19.34 -35.08
N ALA A 204 -7.50 -20.31 -35.40
CA ALA A 204 -7.21 -21.73 -35.22
C ALA A 204 -6.32 -22.27 -36.36
N GLY A 205 -5.52 -23.31 -36.07
CA GLY A 205 -4.68 -23.96 -37.07
C GLY A 205 -3.43 -24.58 -36.46
N ARG A 206 -2.42 -24.83 -37.31
CA ARG A 206 -1.13 -25.42 -36.90
C ARG A 206 -0.30 -24.51 -35.98
N TYR A 207 -0.46 -23.20 -36.11
CA TYR A 207 0.17 -22.18 -35.27
C TYR A 207 -0.91 -21.24 -34.73
N PRO A 208 -1.69 -21.68 -33.71
CA PRO A 208 -2.78 -20.90 -33.17
C PRO A 208 -2.25 -19.61 -32.56
N HIS A 209 -2.90 -18.49 -32.87
CA HIS A 209 -2.55 -17.16 -32.37
C HIS A 209 -3.79 -16.28 -32.26
N VAL A 210 -3.68 -15.20 -31.51
CA VAL A 210 -4.70 -14.16 -31.40
C VAL A 210 -4.27 -12.99 -32.29
N ASN A 211 -5.16 -12.54 -33.17
CA ASN A 211 -4.93 -11.42 -34.07
C ASN A 211 -5.80 -10.24 -33.63
N VAL A 212 -5.17 -9.20 -33.07
CA VAL A 212 -5.81 -8.00 -32.48
C VAL A 212 -5.47 -6.78 -33.34
#